data_AF-A0A7C4V0A9-F1
#
_entry.id   AF-A0A7C4V0A9-F1
#
_cell.length_a   1.000
_cell.length_b   1.000
_cell.length_c   1.000
_cell.angle_alpha   90.00
_cell.angle_beta   90.00
_cell.angle_gamma   90.00
#
_symmetry.space_group_name_H-M   'P 1'
#
loop_
_entity.id
_entity.type
_entity.pdbx_description
1 polymer ?
#
loop_
_entity_poly.entity_id
_entity_poly.type
_entity_poly.pdbx_seq_one_letter_code
_entity_poly.pdbx_strand_id
1 'polypeptide(L)'
;MHRKTLIIIAVVVVVLAAAGIGLWKYHEQPQFCSLCHIMKPYVEGWKNSDYLVKAHADKGVTCLKCHEPTIQQQVEELVKFIKKDYQVPLKQRRFPDEWCFRCHEHGSREDLIARTQGYVVNGVQVNPHDPHPNSTEVEVFPCYSCHKMHRESPGINYCYSCHHKGTFESCYKVGCHTKG
;
A
#
# COMPACT_ATOMS: atom_id res chain seq x y z
N MET A 1 37.67 -15.51 -39.02
CA MET A 1 37.55 -15.39 -37.54
C MET A 1 38.01 -16.69 -36.90
N HIS A 2 38.94 -16.65 -35.94
CA HIS A 2 39.52 -17.86 -35.34
C HIS A 2 38.57 -18.47 -34.29
N ARG A 3 38.43 -19.80 -34.27
CA ARG A 3 37.55 -20.57 -33.35
C ARG A 3 37.66 -20.14 -31.89
N LYS A 4 38.85 -19.74 -31.43
CA LYS A 4 39.10 -19.21 -30.08
C LYS A 4 38.37 -17.89 -29.81
N THR A 5 38.32 -16.98 -30.78
CA THR A 5 37.59 -15.70 -30.68
C THR A 5 36.08 -15.94 -30.55
N LEU A 6 35.52 -16.89 -31.30
CA LEU A 6 34.11 -17.27 -31.18
C LEU A 6 33.78 -17.87 -29.80
N ILE A 7 34.65 -18.71 -29.25
CA ILE A 7 34.48 -19.28 -27.91
C ILE A 7 34.53 -18.18 -26.84
N ILE A 8 35.49 -17.24 -26.94
CA ILE A 8 35.61 -16.13 -26.00
C ILE A 8 34.34 -15.27 -26.03
N ILE A 9 33.85 -14.90 -27.23
CA ILE A 9 32.62 -14.11 -27.37
C ILE A 9 31.43 -14.86 -26.77
N ALA A 10 31.28 -16.16 -27.05
CA ALA A 10 30.20 -16.97 -26.50
C ALA A 10 30.24 -17.02 -24.96
N VAL A 11 31.43 -17.22 -24.37
CA VAL A 11 31.61 -17.22 -22.91
C VAL A 11 31.27 -15.86 -22.32
N VAL A 12 31.74 -14.77 -22.92
CA VAL A 12 31.43 -13.40 -22.45
C VAL A 12 29.92 -13.15 -22.48
N VAL A 13 29.24 -13.51 -23.57
CA VAL A 13 27.78 -13.36 -23.68
C VAL A 13 27.06 -14.16 -22.60
N VAL A 14 27.45 -15.41 -22.34
CA VAL A 14 26.85 -16.25 -21.29
C VAL A 14 27.07 -15.65 -19.90
N VAL A 15 28.27 -15.15 -19.61
CA VAL A 15 28.58 -14.52 -18.31
C VAL A 15 27.77 -13.25 -18.11
N LEU A 16 27.66 -12.39 -19.13
CA LEU A 16 26.85 -11.16 -19.06
C LEU A 16 25.37 -11.48 -18.86
N ALA A 17 24.84 -12.50 -19.56
CA ALA A 17 23.45 -12.94 -19.38
C ALA A 17 23.21 -13.45 -17.96
N ALA A 18 24.09 -14.29 -17.42
CA ALA A 18 23.99 -14.80 -16.05
C ALA A 18 24.07 -13.67 -15.01
N ALA A 19 24.98 -12.71 -15.19
CA ALA A 19 25.09 -11.54 -14.33
C ALA A 19 23.82 -10.67 -14.38
N GLY A 20 23.27 -10.44 -15.58
CA GLY A 20 22.03 -9.70 -15.78
C GLY A 20 20.85 -10.33 -15.04
N ILE A 21 20.67 -11.65 -15.16
CA ILE A 21 19.62 -12.38 -14.43
C ILE A 21 19.83 -12.30 -12.92
N GLY A 22 21.07 -12.46 -12.46
CA GLY A 22 21.40 -12.38 -11.03
C GLY A 22 21.11 -11.00 -10.44
N LEU A 23 21.55 -9.94 -11.13
CA LEU A 23 21.26 -8.55 -10.76
C LEU A 23 19.77 -8.25 -10.80
N TRP A 24 19.06 -8.78 -11.79
CA TRP A 24 17.61 -8.64 -11.86
C TRP A 24 16.95 -9.33 -10.66
N LYS A 25 17.26 -10.58 -10.33
CA LYS A 25 16.68 -11.20 -9.13
C LYS A 25 17.05 -10.47 -7.84
N TYR A 26 18.27 -9.91 -7.76
CA TYR A 26 18.70 -9.15 -6.59
C TYR A 26 17.88 -7.85 -6.42
N HIS A 27 17.55 -7.15 -7.51
CA HIS A 27 16.79 -5.89 -7.41
C HIS A 27 15.38 -6.08 -6.85
N GLU A 28 14.82 -7.28 -6.96
CA GLU A 28 13.48 -7.62 -6.46
C GLU A 28 13.42 -7.87 -4.95
N GLN A 29 14.58 -7.88 -4.28
CA GLN A 29 14.68 -8.27 -2.90
C GLN A 29 14.69 -7.07 -1.93
N PRO A 30 14.22 -7.21 -0.68
CA PRO A 30 14.15 -6.10 0.26
C PRO A 30 15.49 -5.43 0.60
N GLN A 31 16.61 -6.16 0.55
CA GLN A 31 17.93 -5.57 0.78
C GLN A 31 18.33 -4.57 -0.31
N PHE A 32 17.84 -4.74 -1.55
CA PHE A 32 18.10 -3.77 -2.62
C PHE A 32 17.44 -2.42 -2.30
N CYS A 33 16.19 -2.45 -1.83
CA CYS A 33 15.48 -1.26 -1.38
C CYS A 33 16.22 -0.54 -0.24
N SER A 34 16.97 -1.30 0.57
CA SER A 34 17.75 -0.76 1.69
C SER A 34 18.97 0.06 1.26
N LEU A 35 19.35 0.03 -0.02
CA LEU A 35 20.40 0.89 -0.57
C LEU A 35 19.99 2.37 -0.59
N CYS A 36 18.68 2.64 -0.68
CA CYS A 36 18.15 4.01 -0.74
C CYS A 36 17.16 4.33 0.39
N HIS A 37 16.62 3.32 1.10
CA HIS A 37 15.55 3.49 2.08
C HIS A 37 15.85 2.78 3.40
N ILE A 38 15.37 3.33 4.52
CA ILE A 38 15.42 2.64 5.82
C ILE A 38 14.28 1.61 5.89
N MET A 39 14.52 0.42 5.34
CA MET A 39 13.47 -0.59 5.12
C MET A 39 13.20 -1.52 6.30
N LYS A 40 14.10 -1.58 7.30
CA LYS A 40 14.01 -2.54 8.41
C LYS A 40 12.60 -2.66 9.04
N PRO A 41 11.92 -1.58 9.47
CA PRO A 41 10.59 -1.70 10.08
C PRO A 41 9.52 -2.20 9.09
N TYR A 42 9.64 -1.86 7.81
CA TYR A 42 8.69 -2.26 6.76
C TYR A 42 8.84 -3.75 6.41
N VAL A 43 10.08 -4.23 6.33
CA VAL A 43 10.39 -5.66 6.12
C VAL A 43 9.94 -6.47 7.32
N GLU A 44 10.19 -5.99 8.53
CA GLU A 44 9.72 -6.65 9.74
C GLU A 44 8.18 -6.71 9.78
N GLY A 45 7.51 -5.61 9.44
CA GLY A 45 6.06 -5.58 9.30
C GLY A 45 5.55 -6.62 8.29
N TRP A 46 6.17 -6.69 7.11
CA TRP A 46 5.82 -7.66 6.08
C TRP A 46 6.07 -9.12 6.50
N LYS A 47 7.08 -9.39 7.34
CA LYS A 47 7.41 -10.76 7.78
C LYS A 47 6.66 -11.22 9.03
N ASN A 48 6.48 -10.35 10.02
CA ASN A 48 6.24 -10.79 11.41
C ASN A 48 5.18 -9.96 12.17
N SER A 49 4.47 -9.03 11.53
CA SER A 49 3.45 -8.20 12.23
C SER A 49 2.03 -8.69 12.04
N ASP A 50 1.09 -8.09 12.77
CA ASP A 50 -0.35 -8.23 12.57
C ASP A 50 -0.92 -7.15 11.62
N TYR A 51 -0.07 -6.41 10.92
CA TYR A 51 -0.51 -5.38 9.98
C TYR A 51 -1.01 -6.02 8.67
N LEU A 52 -1.81 -5.28 7.89
CA LEU A 52 -2.40 -5.80 6.65
C LEU A 52 -1.35 -6.23 5.61
N VAL A 53 -0.14 -5.67 5.66
CA VAL A 53 0.97 -6.10 4.78
C VAL A 53 1.39 -7.54 5.02
N LYS A 54 1.32 -8.06 6.25
CA LYS A 54 1.63 -9.47 6.54
C LYS A 54 0.59 -10.40 5.93
N ALA A 55 -0.70 -10.04 6.01
CA ALA A 55 -1.75 -10.82 5.36
C ALA A 55 -1.53 -10.92 3.83
N HIS A 56 -1.01 -9.87 3.20
CA HIS A 56 -0.60 -9.91 1.80
C HIS A 56 0.66 -10.77 1.58
N ALA A 57 1.65 -10.67 2.47
CA ALA A 57 2.85 -11.50 2.44
C ALA A 57 2.51 -13.00 2.49
N ASP A 58 1.57 -13.39 3.34
CA ASP A 58 1.09 -14.77 3.51
C ASP A 58 0.39 -15.32 2.27
N LYS A 59 -0.07 -14.44 1.38
CA LYS A 59 -0.62 -14.78 0.07
C LYS A 59 0.42 -14.65 -1.06
N GLY A 60 1.70 -14.54 -0.73
CA GLY A 60 2.79 -14.45 -1.70
C GLY A 60 2.84 -13.12 -2.44
N VAL A 61 2.34 -12.04 -1.83
CA VAL A 61 2.49 -10.69 -2.37
C VAL A 61 3.84 -10.12 -1.93
N THR A 62 4.73 -9.90 -2.89
CA THR A 62 6.06 -9.33 -2.66
C THR A 62 6.02 -7.80 -2.69
N CYS A 63 7.09 -7.16 -2.20
CA CYS A 63 7.20 -5.69 -2.14
C CYS A 63 6.89 -5.03 -3.50
N LEU A 64 7.46 -5.57 -4.58
CA LEU A 64 7.33 -5.00 -5.91
C LEU A 64 5.97 -5.22 -6.58
N LYS A 65 5.09 -6.08 -6.04
CA LYS A 65 3.71 -6.21 -6.56
C LYS A 65 2.83 -4.99 -6.24
N CYS A 66 3.26 -4.15 -5.30
CA CYS A 66 2.60 -2.88 -4.98
C CYS A 66 3.53 -1.68 -5.19
N HIS A 67 4.83 -1.86 -4.92
CA HIS A 67 5.85 -0.86 -5.19
C HIS A 67 6.47 -1.11 -6.56
N GLU A 68 5.85 -0.57 -7.61
CA GLU A 68 6.32 -0.71 -9.00
C GLU A 68 7.06 0.58 -9.45
N PRO A 69 8.28 0.89 -8.95
CA PRO A 69 8.97 2.10 -9.35
C PRO A 69 9.54 1.95 -10.77
N THR A 70 9.43 3.01 -11.57
CA THR A 70 10.14 3.08 -12.85
C THR A 70 11.64 3.22 -12.60
N ILE A 71 12.47 2.89 -13.60
CA ILE A 71 13.93 3.08 -13.50
C ILE A 71 14.28 4.54 -13.19
N GLN A 72 13.57 5.49 -13.80
CA GLN A 72 13.77 6.91 -13.54
C GLN A 72 13.47 7.27 -12.08
N GLN A 73 12.39 6.74 -11.50
CA GLN A 73 12.08 6.93 -10.08
C GLN A 73 13.17 6.35 -9.17
N GLN A 74 13.68 5.15 -9.49
CA GLN A 74 14.77 4.53 -8.72
C GLN A 74 16.05 5.37 -8.77
N VAL A 75 16.39 5.96 -9.93
CA VAL A 75 17.53 6.88 -10.06
C VAL A 75 17.31 8.14 -9.23
N GLU A 76 16.12 8.74 -9.28
CA GLU A 76 15.80 9.92 -8.47
C GLU A 76 15.87 9.65 -6.96
N GLU A 77 15.39 8.49 -6.52
CA GLU A 77 15.47 8.04 -5.13
C GLU A 77 16.94 7.83 -4.69
N LEU A 78 17.78 7.26 -5.55
CA LEU A 78 19.22 7.11 -5.27
C LEU A 78 19.91 8.47 -5.12
N VAL A 79 19.61 9.44 -6.00
CA VAL A 79 20.17 10.80 -5.89
C VAL A 79 19.74 11.45 -4.57
N LYS A 80 18.46 11.33 -4.20
CA LYS A 80 17.96 11.84 -2.91
C LYS A 80 18.67 11.19 -1.73
N PHE A 81 18.91 9.88 -1.78
CA PHE A 81 19.63 9.17 -0.73
C PHE A 81 21.06 9.69 -0.54
N ILE A 82 21.82 9.81 -1.63
CA ILE A 82 23.21 10.33 -1.60
C ILE A 82 23.25 11.76 -1.05
N LYS A 83 22.27 12.60 -1.42
CA LYS A 83 22.12 13.97 -0.91
C LYS A 83 21.60 14.05 0.52
N LYS A 84 21.22 12.92 1.14
CA LYS A 84 20.54 12.83 2.44
C LYS A 84 19.19 13.57 2.49
N ASP A 85 18.54 13.74 1.34
CA ASP A 85 17.23 14.38 1.19
C ASP A 85 16.11 13.31 1.10
N TYR A 86 16.10 12.41 2.08
CA TYR A 86 15.12 11.32 2.19
C TYR A 86 14.23 11.50 3.42
N GLN A 87 13.03 10.92 3.36
CA GLN A 87 12.05 11.03 4.45
C GLN A 87 12.07 9.80 5.34
N VAL A 88 12.04 10.03 6.65
CA VAL A 88 11.89 9.00 7.67
C VAL A 88 10.76 9.44 8.62
N PRO A 89 9.66 8.69 8.76
CA PRO A 89 9.33 7.47 8.01
C PRO A 89 9.10 7.74 6.51
N LEU A 90 9.14 6.68 5.70
CA LEU A 90 8.81 6.77 4.27
C LEU A 90 7.39 7.31 4.09
N LYS A 91 7.22 8.17 3.08
CA LYS A 91 5.92 8.72 2.72
C LYS A 91 4.96 7.60 2.33
N GLN A 92 3.77 7.58 2.95
CA GLN A 92 2.72 6.62 2.62
C GLN A 92 2.28 6.80 1.15
N ARG A 93 2.31 5.72 0.37
CA ARG A 93 1.67 5.69 -0.95
C ARG A 93 0.15 5.68 -0.78
N ARG A 94 -0.53 6.45 -1.64
CA ARG A 94 -1.98 6.47 -1.75
C ARG A 94 -2.32 5.81 -3.08
N PHE A 95 -2.90 4.63 -3.02
CA PHE A 95 -3.36 3.92 -4.20
C PHE A 95 -4.83 4.25 -4.42
N PRO A 96 -5.27 4.48 -5.67
CA PRO A 96 -6.69 4.57 -5.96
C PRO A 96 -7.35 3.19 -5.74
N ASP A 97 -8.65 3.14 -5.50
CA ASP A 97 -9.35 1.91 -5.08
C ASP A 97 -9.22 0.79 -6.14
N GLU A 98 -9.15 1.15 -7.43
CA GLU A 98 -8.97 0.24 -8.57
C GLU A 98 -7.68 -0.56 -8.48
N TRP A 99 -6.64 0.00 -7.84
CA TRP A 99 -5.40 -0.72 -7.61
C TRP A 99 -5.60 -1.94 -6.72
N CYS A 100 -6.44 -1.82 -5.70
CA CYS A 100 -6.79 -2.89 -4.78
C CYS A 100 -7.65 -3.94 -5.51
N PHE A 101 -8.59 -3.48 -6.35
CA PHE A 101 -9.46 -4.36 -7.13
C PHE A 101 -8.73 -5.20 -8.19
N ARG A 102 -7.48 -4.89 -8.55
CA ARG A 102 -6.65 -5.77 -9.40
C ARG A 102 -6.48 -7.18 -8.82
N CYS A 103 -6.60 -7.33 -7.51
CA CYS A 103 -6.40 -8.61 -6.81
C CYS A 103 -7.60 -9.03 -5.95
N HIS A 104 -8.37 -8.09 -5.41
CA HIS A 104 -9.53 -8.42 -4.56
C HIS A 104 -10.72 -8.88 -5.40
N GLU A 105 -11.32 -10.02 -5.02
CA GLU A 105 -12.43 -10.67 -5.75
C GLU A 105 -13.72 -9.85 -5.85
N HIS A 106 -13.89 -8.86 -4.97
CA HIS A 106 -15.05 -7.98 -4.94
C HIS A 106 -14.69 -6.72 -5.71
N GLY A 107 -14.59 -6.87 -7.03
CA GLY A 107 -13.94 -5.95 -7.96
C GLY A 107 -14.62 -4.58 -8.14
N SER A 108 -15.58 -4.23 -7.28
CA SER A 108 -16.26 -2.95 -7.27
C SER A 108 -16.58 -2.49 -5.84
N ARG A 109 -16.80 -1.18 -5.71
CA ARG A 109 -17.24 -0.59 -4.44
C ARG A 109 -18.63 -1.08 -4.07
N GLU A 110 -19.51 -1.23 -5.05
CA GLU A 110 -20.90 -1.65 -4.90
C GLU A 110 -21.00 -3.07 -4.31
N ASP A 111 -20.14 -3.98 -4.77
CA ASP A 111 -20.07 -5.35 -4.25
C ASP A 111 -19.63 -5.37 -2.79
N LEU A 112 -18.66 -4.53 -2.42
CA LEU A 112 -18.21 -4.39 -1.03
C LEU A 112 -19.32 -3.81 -0.15
N ILE A 113 -20.01 -2.76 -0.62
CA ILE A 113 -21.15 -2.15 0.08
C ILE A 113 -22.20 -3.22 0.36
N ALA A 114 -22.61 -4.01 -0.64
CA ALA A 114 -23.60 -5.06 -0.48
C ALA A 114 -23.17 -6.11 0.57
N ARG A 115 -21.90 -6.51 0.57
CA ARG A 115 -21.35 -7.50 1.51
C ARG A 115 -21.22 -6.98 2.94
N THR A 116 -21.03 -5.67 3.12
CA THR A 116 -20.87 -5.06 4.44
C THR A 116 -22.12 -4.36 4.97
N GLN A 117 -23.29 -4.59 4.36
CA GLN A 117 -24.56 -4.04 4.85
C GLN A 117 -24.86 -4.43 6.31
N GLY A 118 -24.50 -5.64 6.73
CA GLY A 118 -24.75 -6.13 8.09
C GLY A 118 -23.77 -5.64 9.16
N TYR A 119 -22.85 -4.72 8.84
CA TYR A 119 -21.85 -4.27 9.80
C TYR A 119 -22.47 -3.36 10.87
N VAL A 120 -22.28 -3.70 12.15
CA VAL A 120 -22.87 -3.03 13.29
C VAL A 120 -21.79 -2.63 14.29
N VAL A 121 -21.88 -1.39 14.79
CA VAL A 121 -20.97 -0.82 15.78
C VAL A 121 -21.81 -0.24 16.90
N ASN A 122 -21.63 -0.75 18.12
CA ASN A 122 -22.39 -0.31 19.31
C ASN A 122 -23.92 -0.32 19.09
N GLY A 123 -24.43 -1.32 18.37
CA GLY A 123 -25.87 -1.45 18.07
C GLY A 123 -26.37 -0.58 16.91
N VAL A 124 -25.50 0.22 16.29
CA VAL A 124 -25.83 1.05 15.11
C VAL A 124 -25.30 0.37 13.86
N GLN A 125 -26.16 0.20 12.84
CA GLN A 125 -25.73 -0.26 11.54
C GLN A 125 -24.90 0.82 10.84
N VAL A 126 -23.65 0.50 10.51
CA VAL A 126 -22.70 1.41 9.86
C VAL A 126 -22.01 0.65 8.75
N ASN A 127 -22.32 0.93 7.49
CA ASN A 127 -21.60 0.30 6.40
C ASN A 127 -20.25 1.01 6.20
N PRO A 128 -19.08 0.41 6.52
CA PRO A 128 -17.80 1.12 6.44
C PRO A 128 -17.41 1.48 5.00
N HIS A 129 -18.00 0.81 4.00
CA HIS A 129 -17.74 1.06 2.59
C HIS A 129 -18.73 2.04 1.95
N ASP A 130 -19.81 2.39 2.65
CA ASP A 130 -20.68 3.52 2.33
C ASP A 130 -21.28 4.09 3.64
N PRO A 131 -20.48 4.80 4.44
CA PRO A 131 -20.90 5.23 5.77
C PRO A 131 -21.88 6.40 5.74
N HIS A 132 -22.00 7.10 4.61
CA HIS A 132 -22.85 8.29 4.44
C HIS A 132 -23.59 8.23 3.08
N PRO A 133 -24.51 7.28 2.90
CA PRO A 133 -25.21 7.12 1.64
C PRO A 133 -25.93 8.41 1.25
N ASN A 134 -25.75 8.87 0.01
CA ASN A 134 -26.34 10.08 -0.56
C ASN A 134 -25.96 11.40 0.14
N SER A 135 -24.89 11.41 0.94
CA SER A 135 -24.40 12.65 1.56
C SER A 135 -23.72 13.55 0.53
N THR A 136 -24.11 14.82 0.51
CA THR A 136 -23.38 15.88 -0.21
C THR A 136 -22.31 16.53 0.67
N GLU A 137 -22.30 16.23 1.97
CA GLU A 137 -21.40 16.83 2.96
C GLU A 137 -20.14 16.00 3.20
N VAL A 138 -20.21 14.67 3.00
CA VAL A 138 -19.11 13.73 3.26
C VAL A 138 -18.92 12.81 2.07
N GLU A 139 -17.76 12.90 1.45
CA GLU A 139 -17.37 12.01 0.35
C GLU A 139 -17.07 10.59 0.82
N VAL A 140 -17.16 9.67 -0.12
CA VAL A 140 -16.79 8.27 0.05
C VAL A 140 -15.28 8.17 0.29
N PHE A 141 -14.88 7.58 1.42
CA PHE A 141 -13.46 7.47 1.75
C PHE A 141 -12.75 6.42 0.88
N PRO A 142 -11.55 6.71 0.34
CA PRO A 142 -10.75 5.73 -0.37
C PRO A 142 -10.18 4.68 0.60
N CYS A 143 -9.88 3.49 0.10
CA CYS A 143 -9.43 2.35 0.93
C CYS A 143 -8.23 2.72 1.83
N TYR A 144 -7.27 3.48 1.29
CA TYR A 144 -6.05 3.86 2.01
C TYR A 144 -6.30 4.77 3.22
N SER A 145 -7.49 5.35 3.39
CA SER A 145 -7.85 6.16 4.56
C SER A 145 -7.92 5.30 5.81
N CYS A 146 -8.55 4.13 5.71
CA CYS A 146 -8.75 3.20 6.82
C CYS A 146 -7.78 2.01 6.79
N HIS A 147 -7.48 1.46 5.61
CA HIS A 147 -6.60 0.29 5.47
C HIS A 147 -5.15 0.72 5.37
N LYS A 148 -4.37 0.44 6.42
CA LYS A 148 -2.93 0.73 6.48
C LYS A 148 -2.15 -0.57 6.34
N MET A 149 -1.28 -0.63 5.34
CA MET A 149 -0.49 -1.82 5.06
C MET A 149 0.63 -2.00 6.08
N HIS A 150 1.48 -0.99 6.26
CA HIS A 150 2.71 -1.10 7.07
C HIS A 150 2.57 -0.59 8.53
N ARG A 151 1.34 -0.48 9.02
CA ARG A 151 1.04 -0.12 10.42
C ARG A 151 -0.37 -0.55 10.76
N GLU A 152 -0.74 -0.40 12.03
CA GLU A 152 -2.11 -0.63 12.48
C GLU A 152 -3.11 0.20 11.69
N SER A 153 -4.18 -0.46 11.24
CA SER A 153 -5.29 0.18 10.54
C SER A 153 -6.23 0.78 11.57
N PRO A 154 -6.62 2.06 11.47
CA PRO A 154 -7.58 2.67 12.39
C PRO A 154 -8.94 1.97 12.36
N GLY A 155 -9.32 1.32 11.24
CA GLY A 155 -10.59 0.62 11.12
C GLY A 155 -11.76 1.53 11.50
N ILE A 156 -12.65 1.04 12.38
CA ILE A 156 -13.81 1.81 12.83
C ILE A 156 -13.43 3.07 13.63
N ASN A 157 -12.25 3.10 14.27
CA ASN A 157 -11.79 4.27 15.01
C ASN A 157 -11.54 5.48 14.09
N TYR A 158 -11.38 5.26 12.77
CA TYR A 158 -11.33 6.35 11.81
C TYR A 158 -12.61 7.19 11.84
N CYS A 159 -13.78 6.57 12.04
CA CYS A 159 -15.05 7.30 12.09
C CYS A 159 -15.12 8.27 13.27
N TYR A 160 -14.43 7.96 14.37
CA TYR A 160 -14.39 8.79 15.56
C TYR A 160 -13.51 10.05 15.43
N SER A 161 -12.80 10.24 14.30
CA SER A 161 -12.19 11.54 14.02
C SER A 161 -13.25 12.63 13.82
N CYS A 162 -14.42 12.25 13.30
CA CYS A 162 -15.58 13.14 13.13
C CYS A 162 -16.67 12.84 14.17
N HIS A 163 -16.94 11.56 14.43
CA HIS A 163 -17.84 11.09 15.48
C HIS A 163 -17.16 11.03 16.86
N HIS A 164 -16.51 12.11 17.25
CA HIS A 164 -15.61 12.20 18.42
C HIS A 164 -16.27 11.95 19.78
N LYS A 165 -17.62 11.89 19.84
CA LYS A 165 -18.40 11.49 21.01
C LYS A 165 -18.69 9.98 21.08
N GLY A 166 -18.21 9.20 20.11
CA GLY A 166 -18.46 7.76 20.02
C GLY A 166 -19.86 7.41 19.50
N THR A 167 -20.57 8.39 18.94
CA THR A 167 -21.96 8.25 18.45
C THR A 167 -22.05 8.64 16.98
N PHE A 168 -22.85 7.92 16.19
CA PHE A 168 -23.09 8.21 14.76
C PHE A 168 -24.23 9.21 14.50
N GLU A 169 -24.58 10.02 15.50
CA GLU A 169 -25.58 11.07 15.34
C GLU A 169 -25.07 12.18 14.41
N SER A 170 -25.99 12.88 13.76
CA SER A 170 -25.65 14.02 12.88
C SER A 170 -24.86 15.07 13.66
N CYS A 171 -23.80 15.60 13.03
CA CYS A 171 -23.00 16.71 13.57
C CYS A 171 -23.87 17.90 13.98
N TYR A 172 -25.00 18.12 13.29
CA TYR A 172 -25.88 19.28 13.50
C TYR A 172 -27.15 18.93 14.27
N LYS A 173 -27.20 17.75 14.91
CA LYS A 173 -28.26 17.48 15.88
C LYS A 173 -28.21 18.57 16.95
N VAL A 174 -29.39 18.98 17.40
CA VAL A 174 -29.54 19.96 18.48
C VAL A 174 -28.65 19.55 19.67
N GLY A 175 -27.71 20.43 20.03
CA GLY A 175 -26.75 20.21 21.11
C GLY A 175 -25.36 19.71 20.69
N CYS A 176 -25.09 19.49 19.40
CA CYS A 176 -23.77 19.11 18.89
C CYS A 176 -23.04 20.31 18.24
N HIS A 177 -23.38 20.66 17.00
CA HIS A 177 -22.83 21.82 16.28
C HIS A 177 -23.93 22.64 15.61
N THR A 178 -23.73 23.96 15.50
CA THR A 178 -24.59 24.84 14.70
C THR A 178 -24.16 24.79 13.24
N LYS A 179 -25.11 24.66 12.29
CA LYS A 179 -24.80 24.89 10.85
C LYS A 179 -24.41 26.36 10.69
N GLY A 180 -23.16 26.59 10.26
CA GLY A 180 -22.64 27.92 9.95
C GLY A 180 -23.23 28.49 8.67
#